data_AF-A0A544QQW1-F1
#
_entry.id   AF-A0A544QQW1-F1
#
_cell.length_a   1.000
_cell.length_b   1.000
_cell.length_c   1.000
_cell.angle_alpha   90.00
_cell.angle_beta   90.00
_cell.angle_gamma   90.00
#
_symmetry.space_group_name_H-M   'P 1'
#
loop_
_entity.id
_entity.type
_entity.pdbx_description
1 polymer ?
#
loop_
_entity_poly.entity_id
_entity_poly.type
_entity_poly.pdbx_seq_one_letter_code
_entity_poly.pdbx_strand_id
1 'polypeptide(L)'
;MLFLANRANLDSRRLLTRIHNRLQTQVDSETAPIEQVWYHTAAGNKIGVRATVDPVRFLDQEYPCSEAELQVSFDFPRDLDYDCYRIQWVERERDLMVGWHQDEAHMDLGPCHFQLDYDGATVQRAATTYLDSHPLNVFDTRIDDLVSVLNTLEWTDGTPTVADDVLG
;
A
#
# COMPACT_ATOMS: atom_id res chain seq x y z
N MET A 1 18.92 7.02 -6.97
CA MET A 1 20.07 6.57 -6.14
C MET A 1 19.88 5.09 -5.85
N LEU A 2 20.75 4.21 -6.34
CA LEU A 2 20.67 2.78 -6.04
C LEU A 2 21.15 2.54 -4.60
N PHE A 3 20.25 2.20 -3.69
CA PHE A 3 20.60 1.69 -2.37
C PHE A 3 20.62 0.16 -2.44
N LEU A 4 21.81 -0.43 -2.44
CA LEU A 4 21.97 -1.85 -2.17
C LEU A 4 21.61 -2.07 -0.69
N ALA A 5 20.47 -2.72 -0.43
CA ALA A 5 19.99 -2.95 0.92
C ALA A 5 20.89 -3.98 1.63
N ASN A 6 21.70 -3.52 2.59
CA ASN A 6 22.30 -4.45 3.55
C ASN A 6 21.19 -4.93 4.50
N ARG A 7 20.58 -6.07 4.16
CA ARG A 7 19.45 -6.70 4.87
C ARG A 7 19.73 -6.89 6.37
N ALA A 8 20.99 -7.02 6.77
CA ALA A 8 21.41 -7.21 8.16
C ALA A 8 21.08 -6.04 9.11
N ASN A 9 20.70 -4.86 8.61
CA ASN A 9 20.39 -3.68 9.42
C ASN A 9 18.97 -3.12 9.21
N LEU A 10 18.07 -3.86 8.56
CA LEU A 10 16.67 -3.46 8.43
C LEU A 10 15.93 -3.70 9.75
N ASP A 11 15.33 -2.63 10.26
CA ASP A 11 14.56 -2.59 11.50
C ASP A 11 13.17 -2.02 11.16
N SER A 12 12.12 -2.83 11.31
CA SER A 12 10.73 -2.45 11.02
C SER A 12 10.32 -1.19 11.77
N ARG A 13 10.76 -1.04 13.04
CA ARG A 13 10.45 0.15 13.83
C ARG A 13 11.06 1.41 13.21
N ARG A 14 12.31 1.31 12.75
CA ARG A 14 13.01 2.44 12.10
C ARG A 14 12.38 2.77 10.75
N LEU A 15 12.05 1.76 9.95
CA LEU A 15 11.38 1.95 8.67
C LEU A 15 10.01 2.62 8.84
N LEU A 16 9.15 2.05 9.69
CA LEU A 16 7.81 2.60 9.94
C LEU A 16 7.88 4.02 10.51
N THR A 17 8.90 4.33 11.32
CA THR A 17 9.12 5.72 11.79
C THR A 17 9.48 6.67 10.64
N ARG A 18 10.27 6.22 9.66
CA ARG A 18 10.58 7.03 8.46
C ARG A 18 9.37 7.25 7.59
N ILE A 19 8.58 6.21 7.33
CA ILE A 19 7.33 6.30 6.55
C ILE A 19 6.35 7.24 7.25
N HIS A 20 6.13 7.06 8.56
CA HIS A 20 5.29 7.95 9.36
C HIS A 20 5.75 9.40 9.23
N ASN A 21 7.04 9.69 9.46
CA ASN A 21 7.54 11.07 9.39
C ASN A 21 7.36 11.67 7.99
N ARG A 22 7.54 10.88 6.93
CA ARG A 22 7.35 11.33 5.53
C ARG A 22 5.89 11.64 5.21
N LEU A 23 4.95 10.83 5.68
CA LEU A 23 3.52 11.13 5.51
C LEU A 23 3.13 12.33 6.39
N GLN A 24 3.64 12.39 7.62
CA GLN A 24 3.36 13.47 8.56
C GLN A 24 3.80 14.84 8.05
N THR A 25 4.88 14.93 7.27
CA THR A 25 5.32 16.20 6.66
C THR A 25 4.33 16.75 5.63
N GLN A 26 3.36 15.95 5.20
CA GLN A 26 2.31 16.37 4.26
C GLN A 26 1.03 16.79 4.99
N VAL A 27 0.92 16.55 6.30
CA VAL A 27 -0.25 16.99 7.08
C VAL A 27 -0.23 18.52 7.23
N ASP A 28 -1.40 19.16 7.17
CA ASP A 28 -1.63 20.61 7.35
C ASP A 28 -1.08 21.54 6.25
N SER A 29 -0.71 21.02 5.09
CA SER A 29 -0.51 21.86 3.89
C SER A 29 -1.86 22.06 3.21
N GLU A 30 -2.24 23.31 2.89
CA GLU A 30 -3.56 23.66 2.30
C GLU A 30 -3.94 22.82 1.07
N THR A 31 -2.94 22.31 0.36
CA THR A 31 -3.09 21.51 -0.86
C THR A 31 -2.68 20.06 -0.72
N ALA A 32 -2.19 19.61 0.45
CA ALA A 32 -1.71 18.25 0.58
C ALA A 32 -2.85 17.24 0.74
N PRO A 33 -2.66 16.01 0.24
CA PRO A 33 -3.66 14.96 0.29
C PRO A 33 -3.74 14.24 1.64
N ILE A 34 -2.70 14.32 2.48
CA ILE A 34 -2.65 13.58 3.75
C ILE A 34 -3.27 14.44 4.85
N GLU A 35 -4.34 13.96 5.47
CA GLU A 35 -5.08 14.68 6.51
C GLU A 35 -4.63 14.30 7.92
N GLN A 36 -4.30 13.02 8.13
CA GLN A 36 -3.85 12.50 9.42
C GLN A 36 -2.92 11.31 9.22
N VAL A 37 -1.96 11.12 10.12
CA VAL A 37 -1.07 9.95 10.14
C VAL A 37 -0.96 9.39 11.55
N TRP A 38 -1.01 8.07 11.69
CA TRP A 38 -0.82 7.40 12.98
C TRP A 38 -0.17 6.02 12.83
N TYR A 39 0.37 5.49 13.92
CA TYR A 39 0.86 4.12 13.95
C TYR A 39 -0.28 3.13 14.17
N HIS A 40 -0.29 2.06 13.38
CA HIS A 40 -1.03 0.85 13.73
C HIS A 40 -0.20 0.04 14.73
N THR A 41 -0.81 -0.34 15.86
CA THR A 41 -0.10 -1.05 16.92
C THR A 41 -0.80 -2.34 17.31
N ALA A 42 0.01 -3.34 17.68
CA ALA A 42 -0.45 -4.58 18.29
C ALA A 42 0.48 -4.92 19.46
N ALA A 43 -0.10 -5.23 20.62
CA ALA A 43 0.63 -5.49 21.87
C ALA A 43 1.68 -4.41 22.22
N GLY A 44 1.41 -3.14 21.88
CA GLY A 44 2.32 -2.01 22.12
C GLY A 44 3.44 -1.84 21.07
N ASN A 45 3.56 -2.74 20.10
CA ASN A 45 4.53 -2.64 19.01
C ASN A 45 3.94 -1.91 17.80
N LYS A 46 4.77 -1.10 17.12
CA LYS A 46 4.42 -0.48 15.83
C LYS A 46 4.46 -1.57 14.77
N ILE A 47 3.29 -1.94 14.24
CA ILE A 47 3.17 -2.97 13.19
C ILE A 47 2.80 -2.38 11.83
N GLY A 48 2.46 -1.09 11.78
CA GLY A 48 2.19 -0.39 10.54
C GLY A 48 2.07 1.12 10.73
N VAL A 49 1.88 1.81 9.61
CA VAL A 49 1.49 3.22 9.52
C VAL A 49 0.16 3.29 8.78
N ARG A 50 -0.72 4.16 9.26
CA ARG A 50 -2.00 4.48 8.65
C ARG A 50 -2.02 5.97 8.33
N ALA A 51 -2.69 6.34 7.26
CA ALA A 51 -2.96 7.74 6.95
C ALA A 51 -4.36 7.90 6.40
N THR A 52 -5.06 8.94 6.85
CA THR A 52 -6.28 9.43 6.21
C THR A 52 -5.86 10.29 5.02
N VAL A 53 -6.48 10.04 3.88
CA VAL A 53 -6.14 10.65 2.59
C VAL A 53 -7.41 11.24 1.96
N ASP A 54 -7.33 12.50 1.54
CA ASP A 54 -8.27 13.13 0.61
C ASP A 54 -7.99 12.56 -0.79
N PRO A 55 -8.87 11.71 -1.35
CA PRO A 55 -8.64 11.05 -2.63
C PRO A 55 -8.58 12.02 -3.81
N VAL A 56 -9.35 13.12 -3.73
CA VAL A 56 -9.43 14.11 -4.80
C VAL A 56 -8.08 14.82 -4.94
N ARG A 57 -7.47 15.19 -3.81
CA ARG A 57 -6.12 15.79 -3.81
C ARG A 57 -5.03 14.77 -4.12
N PHE A 58 -5.20 13.52 -3.70
CA PHE A 58 -4.19 12.47 -3.92
C PHE A 58 -4.06 12.11 -5.41
N LEU A 59 -5.19 12.04 -6.11
CA LEU A 59 -5.25 11.66 -7.52
C LEU A 59 -5.32 12.87 -8.47
N ASP A 60 -5.50 14.09 -7.93
CA ASP A 60 -5.71 15.33 -8.68
C ASP A 60 -6.91 15.24 -9.66
N GLN A 61 -7.99 14.59 -9.23
CA GLN A 61 -9.22 14.43 -9.99
C GLN A 61 -10.45 14.18 -9.08
N GLU A 62 -11.66 14.33 -9.61
CA GLU A 62 -12.87 13.93 -8.88
C GLU A 62 -12.82 12.44 -8.51
N TYR A 63 -13.28 12.11 -7.30
CA TYR A 63 -13.23 10.75 -6.79
C TYR A 63 -14.53 10.36 -6.06
N PRO A 64 -14.98 9.08 -6.11
CA PRO A 64 -16.30 8.70 -5.60
C PRO A 64 -16.48 8.70 -4.08
N CYS A 65 -15.41 8.87 -3.31
CA CYS A 65 -15.47 9.03 -1.85
C CYS A 65 -14.64 10.25 -1.40
N SER A 66 -15.03 10.84 -0.28
CA SER A 66 -14.34 12.02 0.28
C SER A 66 -13.13 11.66 1.14
N GLU A 67 -13.03 10.41 1.59
CA GLU A 67 -11.98 9.94 2.49
C GLU A 67 -11.58 8.51 2.10
N ALA A 68 -10.28 8.23 2.18
CA ALA A 68 -9.75 6.88 2.19
C ALA A 68 -8.62 6.72 3.20
N GLU A 69 -8.26 5.47 3.50
CA GLU A 69 -7.14 5.15 4.38
C GLU A 69 -6.02 4.45 3.61
N LEU A 70 -4.83 5.04 3.62
CA LEU A 70 -3.60 4.36 3.21
C LEU A 70 -3.07 3.53 4.38
N GLN A 71 -2.80 2.27 4.10
CA GLN A 71 -2.45 1.24 5.07
C GLN A 71 -1.12 0.59 4.71
N VAL A 72 -0.09 0.79 5.54
CA VAL A 72 1.28 0.33 5.26
C VAL A 72 1.82 -0.53 6.40
N SER A 73 2.32 -1.72 6.11
CA SER A 73 3.07 -2.56 7.04
C SER A 73 4.24 -3.23 6.34
N PHE A 74 5.33 -3.42 7.08
CA PHE A 74 6.53 -4.12 6.65
C PHE A 74 6.99 -5.06 7.76
N ASP A 75 7.46 -6.23 7.39
CA ASP A 75 8.10 -7.18 8.29
C ASP A 75 9.37 -7.76 7.65
N PHE A 76 10.33 -8.13 8.50
CA PHE A 76 11.65 -8.60 8.09
C PHE A 76 11.95 -9.98 8.70
N PRO A 77 11.20 -11.03 8.28
CA PRO A 77 11.41 -12.38 8.76
C PRO A 77 12.83 -12.86 8.44
N ARG A 78 13.46 -13.55 9.40
CA ARG A 78 14.84 -14.04 9.29
C ARG A 78 14.95 -15.35 8.51
N ASP A 79 13.83 -16.02 8.36
CA ASP A 79 13.64 -17.34 7.76
C ASP A 79 13.15 -17.25 6.30
N LEU A 80 12.85 -16.05 5.80
CA LEU A 80 12.53 -15.83 4.39
C LEU A 80 13.67 -15.13 3.66
N ASP A 81 13.80 -15.44 2.37
CA ASP A 81 14.78 -14.80 1.49
C ASP A 81 14.34 -13.41 1.00
N TYR A 82 13.12 -12.99 1.33
CA TYR A 82 12.53 -11.70 0.98
C TYR A 82 11.85 -11.04 2.18
N ASP A 83 11.66 -9.72 2.09
CA ASP A 83 10.97 -8.93 3.12
C ASP A 83 9.46 -9.01 2.90
N CYS A 84 8.64 -8.97 3.95
CA CYS A 84 7.19 -9.00 3.79
C CYS A 84 6.61 -7.59 3.87
N TYR A 85 5.56 -7.31 3.11
CA TYR A 85 4.83 -6.04 3.22
C TYR A 85 3.37 -6.15 2.82
N ARG A 86 2.60 -5.16 3.29
CA ARG A 86 1.26 -4.86 2.78
C ARG A 86 1.12 -3.36 2.63
N ILE A 87 0.80 -2.91 1.43
CA ILE A 87 0.50 -1.52 1.10
C ILE A 87 -0.84 -1.53 0.41
N GLN A 88 -1.86 -0.94 1.04
CA GLN A 88 -3.21 -0.97 0.52
C GLN A 88 -3.95 0.36 0.76
N TRP A 89 -4.85 0.65 -0.15
CA TRP A 89 -5.84 1.72 -0.09
C TRP A 89 -7.17 1.15 0.36
N VAL A 90 -7.88 1.86 1.23
CA VAL A 90 -9.13 1.38 1.85
C VAL A 90 -10.19 2.46 1.81
N GLU A 91 -11.31 2.17 1.17
CA GLU A 91 -12.50 3.03 1.10
C GLU A 91 -13.61 2.38 1.91
N ARG A 92 -13.77 2.79 3.18
CA ARG A 92 -14.73 2.15 4.09
C ARG A 92 -16.17 2.29 3.61
N GLU A 93 -16.54 3.45 3.06
CA GLU A 93 -17.90 3.72 2.61
C GLU A 93 -18.31 2.88 1.39
N ARG A 94 -17.32 2.47 0.59
CA ARG A 94 -17.51 1.68 -0.62
C ARG A 94 -17.16 0.21 -0.43
N ASP A 95 -16.76 -0.19 0.78
CA ASP A 95 -16.22 -1.51 1.11
C ASP A 95 -15.20 -2.01 0.08
N LEU A 96 -14.26 -1.12 -0.29
CA LEU A 96 -13.24 -1.38 -1.31
C LEU A 96 -11.85 -1.38 -0.66
N MET A 97 -11.06 -2.41 -0.93
CA MET A 97 -9.65 -2.47 -0.53
C MET A 97 -8.80 -2.87 -1.72
N VAL A 98 -7.73 -2.14 -2.01
CA VAL A 98 -6.88 -2.40 -3.17
C VAL A 98 -5.41 -2.20 -2.83
N GLY A 99 -4.55 -3.15 -3.21
CA GLY A 99 -3.12 -3.02 -2.93
C GLY A 99 -2.29 -4.25 -3.20
N TRP A 100 -1.10 -4.25 -2.61
CA TRP A 100 -0.06 -5.26 -2.83
C TRP A 100 0.36 -5.91 -1.53
N HIS A 101 0.47 -7.23 -1.59
CA HIS A 101 0.97 -8.07 -0.53
C HIS A 101 2.23 -8.77 -1.01
N GLN A 102 3.24 -8.81 -0.15
CA GLN A 102 4.41 -9.68 -0.30
C GLN A 102 4.51 -10.48 0.99
N ASP A 103 4.14 -11.75 0.91
CA ASP A 103 4.05 -12.68 2.03
C ASP A 103 4.07 -14.12 1.50
N GLU A 104 3.94 -15.10 2.40
CA GLU A 104 3.86 -16.52 2.02
C GLU A 104 2.45 -16.96 1.61
N ALA A 105 1.48 -16.04 1.54
CA ALA A 105 0.14 -16.36 1.08
C ALA A 105 0.11 -16.38 -0.45
N HIS A 106 -0.67 -17.31 -1.01
CA HIS A 106 -0.89 -17.38 -2.46
C HIS A 106 0.41 -17.55 -3.27
N MET A 107 1.33 -18.40 -2.80
CA MET A 107 2.62 -18.67 -3.46
C MET A 107 2.49 -19.21 -4.89
N ASP A 108 1.30 -19.66 -5.31
CA ASP A 108 0.98 -19.98 -6.70
C ASP A 108 1.07 -18.75 -7.63
N LEU A 109 0.97 -17.53 -7.09
CA LEU A 109 1.16 -16.25 -7.77
C LEU A 109 2.59 -15.69 -7.63
N GLY A 110 3.49 -16.42 -6.97
CA GLY A 110 4.80 -15.93 -6.57
C GLY A 110 4.80 -15.22 -5.20
N PRO A 111 5.94 -14.63 -4.78
CA PRO A 111 6.08 -14.05 -3.45
C PRO A 111 5.32 -12.73 -3.27
N CYS A 112 4.86 -12.10 -4.36
CA CYS A 112 4.11 -10.85 -4.32
C CYS A 112 2.87 -10.96 -5.20
N HIS A 113 1.75 -10.46 -4.71
CA HIS A 113 0.49 -10.42 -5.44
C HIS A 113 -0.26 -9.10 -5.22
N PHE A 114 -1.02 -8.71 -6.22
CA PHE A 114 -2.04 -7.68 -6.13
C PHE A 114 -3.35 -8.29 -5.60
N GLN A 115 -4.08 -7.54 -4.80
CA GLN A 115 -5.41 -7.91 -4.33
C GLN A 115 -6.36 -6.72 -4.38
N LEU A 116 -7.57 -6.98 -4.88
CA LEU A 116 -8.73 -6.10 -4.86
C LEU A 116 -9.89 -6.83 -4.17
N ASP A 117 -10.31 -6.29 -3.04
CA ASP A 117 -11.46 -6.76 -2.28
C ASP A 117 -12.60 -5.74 -2.42
N TYR A 118 -13.82 -6.26 -2.58
CA TYR A 118 -15.05 -5.49 -2.67
C TYR A 118 -16.22 -6.27 -2.07
N ASP A 119 -17.09 -5.59 -1.30
CA ASP A 119 -18.30 -6.17 -0.68
C ASP A 119 -18.00 -7.45 0.12
N GLY A 120 -16.95 -7.38 0.96
CA GLY A 120 -16.49 -8.46 1.81
C GLY A 120 -15.82 -9.65 1.11
N ALA A 121 -15.53 -9.58 -0.20
CA ALA A 121 -14.92 -10.66 -0.96
C ALA A 121 -13.73 -10.18 -1.81
N THR A 122 -12.74 -11.07 -2.01
CA THR A 122 -11.70 -10.84 -3.03
C THR A 122 -12.29 -11.02 -4.42
N VAL A 123 -12.37 -9.94 -5.18
CA VAL A 123 -12.92 -9.95 -6.55
C VAL A 123 -11.84 -10.06 -7.62
N GLN A 124 -10.61 -9.65 -7.31
CA GLN A 124 -9.45 -9.88 -8.18
C GLN A 124 -8.20 -10.15 -7.33
N ARG A 125 -7.42 -11.14 -7.77
CA ARG A 125 -6.08 -11.43 -7.26
C ARG A 125 -5.20 -11.84 -8.42
N ALA A 126 -4.02 -11.23 -8.52
CA ALA A 126 -3.11 -11.46 -9.63
C ALA A 126 -1.65 -11.42 -9.19
N ALA A 127 -0.79 -12.12 -9.92
CA ALA A 127 0.65 -11.96 -9.76
C ALA A 127 1.07 -10.54 -10.17
N THR A 128 2.13 -10.04 -9.55
CA THR A 128 2.70 -8.69 -9.78
C THR A 128 4.21 -8.79 -9.71
N THR A 129 4.90 -7.77 -10.20
CA THR A 129 6.35 -7.70 -10.15
C THR A 129 6.86 -7.76 -8.70
N TYR A 130 7.75 -8.70 -8.42
CA TYR A 130 8.54 -8.72 -7.19
C TYR A 130 9.58 -7.60 -7.22
N LEU A 131 9.55 -6.72 -6.21
CA LEU A 131 10.46 -5.57 -6.12
C LEU A 131 11.65 -5.90 -5.21
N ASP A 132 12.75 -6.37 -5.81
CA ASP A 132 14.02 -6.61 -5.10
C ASP A 132 14.77 -5.29 -4.80
N SER A 133 14.23 -4.49 -3.89
CA SER A 133 14.76 -3.16 -3.60
C SER A 133 14.63 -2.81 -2.12
N HIS A 134 15.30 -1.73 -1.71
CA HIS A 134 15.18 -1.24 -0.35
C HIS A 134 13.70 -0.93 -0.01
N PRO A 135 13.18 -1.28 1.19
CA PRO A 135 11.75 -1.14 1.52
C PRO A 135 11.13 0.25 1.33
N LEU A 136 11.91 1.32 1.50
CA LEU A 136 11.44 2.69 1.17
C LEU A 136 11.22 2.89 -0.33
N ASN A 137 12.03 2.26 -1.18
CA ASN A 137 11.82 2.30 -2.63
C ASN A 137 10.61 1.46 -3.02
N VAL A 138 10.42 0.29 -2.38
CA VAL A 138 9.19 -0.51 -2.53
C VAL A 138 7.96 0.33 -2.19
N PHE A 139 7.99 1.04 -1.06
CA PHE A 139 6.92 1.96 -0.68
C PHE A 139 6.67 3.01 -1.76
N ASP A 140 7.72 3.70 -2.23
CA ASP A 140 7.58 4.73 -3.26
C ASP A 140 6.99 4.19 -4.56
N THR A 141 7.52 3.08 -5.07
CA THR A 141 7.01 2.43 -6.28
C THR A 141 5.56 2.01 -6.11
N ARG A 142 5.17 1.40 -4.99
CA ARG A 142 3.78 0.99 -4.77
C ARG A 142 2.81 2.16 -4.56
N ILE A 143 3.27 3.33 -4.14
CA ILE A 143 2.43 4.54 -4.11
C ILE A 143 2.21 5.07 -5.53
N ASP A 144 3.22 5.05 -6.39
CA ASP A 144 3.07 5.43 -7.80
C ASP A 144 2.17 4.42 -8.56
N ASP A 145 2.36 3.12 -8.31
CA ASP A 145 1.49 2.05 -8.84
C ASP A 145 0.04 2.24 -8.35
N LEU A 146 -0.15 2.61 -7.07
CA LEU A 146 -1.48 2.84 -6.51
C LEU A 146 -2.23 3.95 -7.25
N VAL A 147 -1.57 5.06 -7.57
CA VAL A 147 -2.19 6.13 -8.38
C VAL A 147 -2.61 5.59 -9.74
N SER A 148 -1.76 4.78 -10.39
CA SER A 148 -2.05 4.19 -11.70
C SER A 148 -3.24 3.23 -11.64
N VAL A 149 -3.30 2.36 -10.63
CA VAL A 149 -4.39 1.42 -10.37
C VAL A 149 -5.70 2.16 -10.10
N LEU A 150 -5.71 3.15 -9.22
CA LEU A 150 -6.93 3.89 -8.88
C LEU A 150 -7.46 4.68 -10.08
N ASN A 151 -6.57 5.22 -10.93
CA ASN A 151 -6.96 5.94 -12.16
C ASN A 151 -7.55 5.04 -13.25
N THR A 152 -7.30 3.74 -13.19
CA THR A 152 -7.74 2.75 -14.18
C THR A 152 -8.74 1.74 -13.62
N LEU A 153 -9.20 1.94 -12.39
CA LEU A 153 -10.21 1.11 -11.75
C LEU A 153 -11.54 1.23 -12.51
N GLU A 154 -11.94 0.15 -13.15
CA GLU A 154 -13.18 0.06 -13.91
C GLU A 154 -14.24 -0.71 -13.13
N TRP A 155 -15.51 -0.43 -13.42
CA TRP A 155 -16.66 -1.11 -12.83
C TRP A 155 -17.40 -1.85 -13.93
N THR A 156 -17.38 -3.18 -13.87
CA THR A 156 -18.12 -4.06 -14.79
C THR A 156 -19.21 -4.78 -14.01
N ASP A 157 -20.47 -4.59 -14.39
CA ASP A 157 -21.64 -5.19 -13.73
C ASP A 157 -21.65 -4.98 -12.19
N GLY A 158 -21.19 -3.82 -11.73
CA GLY A 158 -21.13 -3.46 -10.31
C GLY A 158 -19.94 -4.06 -9.55
N THR A 159 -19.03 -4.78 -10.22
CA THR A 159 -17.81 -5.32 -9.64
C THR A 159 -16.61 -4.50 -10.10
N PRO A 160 -15.74 -4.04 -9.20
CA PRO A 160 -14.53 -3.32 -9.57
C PRO A 160 -13.49 -4.29 -10.14
N THR A 161 -12.73 -3.84 -11.13
CA THR A 161 -11.63 -4.59 -11.77
C THR A 161 -10.55 -3.64 -12.24
N VAL A 162 -9.33 -4.14 -12.35
CA VAL A 162 -8.16 -3.41 -12.86
C VAL A 162 -7.47 -4.29 -13.90
N ALA A 163 -6.96 -3.71 -14.98
CA ALA A 163 -6.22 -4.47 -15.98
C ALA A 163 -4.87 -4.96 -15.43
N ASP A 164 -4.46 -6.18 -15.79
CA ASP A 164 -3.24 -6.79 -15.23
C ASP A 164 -1.95 -6.03 -15.61
N ASP A 165 -1.95 -5.27 -16.70
CA ASP A 165 -0.79 -4.54 -17.21
C ASP A 165 -0.43 -3.28 -16.40
N VAL A 166 -1.31 -2.85 -15.49
CA VAL A 166 -1.08 -1.69 -14.61
C VAL A 166 -0.78 -2.06 -13.15
N LEU A 167 -0.71 -3.36 -12.83
CA LEU A 167 -0.52 -3.83 -11.45
C LEU A 167 0.92 -3.71 -10.94
N GLY A 168 1.85 -3.21 -11.77
CA GLY A 168 3.27 -3.08 -11.45
C GLY A 168 4.05 -4.37 -11.62
#